data_AF-A0A527GKJ1-F1
#
_entry.id   AF-A0A527GKJ1-F1
#
_cell.length_a   1.000
_cell.length_b   1.000
_cell.length_c   1.000
_cell.angle_alpha   90.00
_cell.angle_beta   90.00
_cell.angle_gamma   90.00
#
_symmetry.space_group_name_H-M   'P 1'
#
loop_
_entity.id
_entity.type
_entity.pdbx_description
1 polymer ?
#
loop_
_entity_poly.entity_id
_entity_poly.type
_entity_poly.pdbx_seq_one_letter_code
_entity_poly.pdbx_strand_id
1 'polypeptide(L)'
;MLNTFTSYQLITKDISKSIDRIEQQPVVDRDTKYYLANITKVKSIDDFVKNDRLFKYAMKAYGLEDMDYAKAFMVKALKEGVSDPDSFANKLTDKRYAEFVSAFNFAANGADATIYNKTQQMVTKNYATQAKIAGLDPDSAYVKGETTYYLANITKVKS
;
A
#
# COMPACT_ATOMS: atom_id res chain seq x y z
N MET A 1 6.92 -27.61 -24.56
CA MET A 1 6.23 -27.30 -23.29
C MET A 1 7.06 -26.26 -22.57
N LEU A 2 6.53 -25.04 -22.37
CA LEU A 2 7.20 -24.05 -21.53
C LEU A 2 7.16 -24.56 -20.09
N ASN A 3 8.33 -24.71 -19.46
CA ASN A 3 8.39 -25.14 -18.08
C ASN A 3 7.86 -24.00 -17.16
N THR A 4 7.39 -24.36 -15.96
CA THR A 4 6.84 -23.42 -14.97
C THR A 4 7.81 -22.29 -14.63
N PHE A 5 9.11 -22.58 -14.65
CA PHE A 5 10.19 -21.63 -14.34
C PHE A 5 10.37 -20.55 -15.42
N THR A 6 10.38 -20.93 -16.69
CA THR A 6 10.47 -20.05 -17.85
C THR A 6 9.21 -19.20 -17.96
N SER A 7 8.03 -19.78 -17.71
CA SER A 7 6.77 -19.02 -17.66
C SER A 7 6.81 -17.97 -16.54
N TYR A 8 7.31 -18.33 -15.35
CA TYR A 8 7.48 -17.41 -14.23
C TYR A 8 8.48 -16.27 -14.53
N GLN A 9 9.62 -16.57 -15.15
CA GLN A 9 10.62 -15.55 -15.51
C GLN A 9 10.11 -14.56 -16.56
N LEU A 10 9.32 -15.04 -17.53
CA LEU A 10 8.70 -14.18 -18.54
C LEU A 10 7.67 -13.24 -17.90
N ILE A 11 6.80 -13.80 -17.05
CA ILE A 11 5.79 -13.03 -16.31
C ILE A 11 6.44 -11.96 -15.43
N THR A 12 7.43 -12.34 -14.60
CA THR A 12 8.09 -11.39 -13.68
C THR A 12 8.85 -10.29 -14.41
N LYS A 13 9.52 -10.60 -15.53
CA LYS A 13 10.22 -9.59 -16.35
C LYS A 13 9.24 -8.60 -17.00
N ASP A 14 8.10 -9.08 -17.47
CA ASP A 14 7.06 -8.23 -18.06
C ASP A 14 6.32 -7.42 -17.00
N ILE A 15 6.16 -7.96 -15.78
CA ILE A 15 5.65 -7.23 -14.61
C ILE A 15 6.53 -6.02 -14.32
N SER A 16 7.85 -6.18 -14.18
CA SER A 16 8.74 -5.05 -13.87
C SER A 16 8.64 -3.95 -14.94
N LYS A 17 8.71 -4.31 -16.23
CA LYS A 17 8.54 -3.35 -17.33
C LYS A 17 7.16 -2.69 -17.36
N SER A 18 6.12 -3.40 -16.93
CA SER A 18 4.78 -2.82 -16.83
C SER A 18 4.69 -1.81 -15.69
N ILE A 19 5.28 -2.10 -14.53
CA ILE A 19 5.34 -1.18 -13.39
C ILE A 19 6.15 0.07 -13.77
N ASP A 20 7.30 -0.08 -14.43
CA ASP A 20 8.11 1.06 -14.90
C ASP A 20 7.29 2.01 -15.80
N ARG A 21 6.45 1.45 -16.69
CA ARG A 21 5.57 2.25 -17.56
C ARG A 21 4.45 2.93 -16.78
N ILE A 22 3.92 2.29 -15.75
CA ILE A 22 2.87 2.88 -14.88
C ILE A 22 3.47 4.00 -14.03
N GLU A 23 4.66 3.82 -13.47
CA GLU A 23 5.38 4.84 -12.71
C GLU A 23 5.67 6.09 -13.55
N GLN A 24 5.93 5.91 -14.86
CA GLN A 24 6.13 7.02 -15.81
C GLN A 24 4.83 7.74 -16.23
N GLN A 25 3.65 7.24 -15.86
CA GLN A 25 2.41 7.94 -16.19
C GLN A 25 2.36 9.29 -15.46
N PRO A 26 1.96 10.39 -16.12
CA PRO A 26 2.01 11.73 -15.53
C PRO A 26 1.29 11.85 -14.17
N VAL A 27 0.16 11.17 -14.00
CA VAL A 27 -0.62 11.19 -12.76
C VAL A 27 0.12 10.45 -11.64
N VAL A 28 0.64 9.25 -11.94
CA VAL A 28 1.36 8.41 -10.97
C VAL A 28 2.65 9.09 -10.54
N ASP A 29 3.45 9.58 -11.49
CA ASP A 29 4.69 10.31 -11.22
C ASP A 29 4.45 11.54 -10.34
N ARG A 30 3.45 12.37 -10.71
CA ARG A 30 3.10 13.59 -9.96
C ARG A 30 2.69 13.29 -8.52
N ASP A 31 1.86 12.27 -8.32
CA ASP A 31 1.34 11.95 -6.99
C ASP A 31 2.40 11.26 -6.12
N THR A 32 3.24 10.40 -6.73
CA THR A 32 4.43 9.80 -6.11
C THR A 32 5.41 10.86 -5.64
N LYS A 33 5.76 11.83 -6.50
CA LYS A 33 6.65 12.95 -6.17
C LYS A 33 6.11 13.79 -5.01
N TYR A 34 4.82 14.10 -5.04
CA TYR A 34 4.20 14.84 -3.94
C TYR A 34 4.25 14.05 -2.63
N TYR A 35 3.96 12.75 -2.68
CA TYR A 35 4.01 11.89 -1.51
C TYR A 35 5.41 11.85 -0.89
N LEU A 36 6.44 11.52 -1.68
CA LEU A 36 7.83 11.46 -1.21
C LEU A 36 8.35 12.79 -0.67
N ALA A 37 7.97 13.91 -1.29
CA ALA A 37 8.39 15.24 -0.86
C ALA A 37 7.75 15.73 0.46
N ASN A 38 6.67 15.09 0.92
CA ASN A 38 5.88 15.59 2.04
C ASN A 38 5.65 14.58 3.16
N ILE A 39 5.70 13.27 2.89
CA ILE A 39 5.39 12.25 3.90
C ILE A 39 6.31 12.34 5.12
N THR A 40 7.61 12.62 4.94
CA THR A 40 8.59 12.73 6.02
C THR A 40 8.34 13.92 6.96
N LYS A 41 7.54 14.90 6.52
CA LYS A 41 7.14 16.08 7.30
C LYS A 41 5.98 15.77 8.25
N VAL A 42 5.24 14.69 8.00
CA VAL A 42 4.10 14.27 8.82
C VAL A 42 4.59 13.62 10.10
N LYS A 43 4.25 14.19 11.26
CA LYS A 43 4.74 13.74 12.58
C LYS A 43 3.66 13.18 13.49
N SER A 44 2.40 13.21 13.06
CA SER A 44 1.29 12.70 13.85
C SER A 44 0.22 12.06 12.97
N ILE A 45 -0.61 11.22 13.60
CA ILE A 45 -1.79 10.62 12.96
C ILE A 45 -2.73 11.71 12.42
N ASP A 46 -2.93 12.78 13.19
CA ASP A 46 -3.80 13.86 12.79
C ASP A 46 -3.24 14.63 11.58
N ASP A 47 -1.93 14.91 11.55
CA ASP A 47 -1.30 15.54 10.38
C ASP A 47 -1.41 14.65 9.14
N PHE A 48 -1.28 13.35 9.32
CA PHE A 48 -1.36 12.38 8.24
C PHE A 48 -2.77 12.35 7.63
N VAL A 49 -3.79 12.16 8.47
CA VAL A 49 -5.18 12.00 8.03
C VAL A 49 -5.83 13.32 7.60
N LYS A 50 -5.34 14.46 8.11
CA LYS A 50 -5.76 15.80 7.63
C LYS A 50 -5.19 16.15 6.25
N ASN A 51 -4.03 15.60 5.88
CA ASN A 51 -3.49 15.78 4.54
C ASN A 51 -4.15 14.79 3.57
N ASP A 52 -5.27 15.21 2.98
CA ASP A 52 -6.07 14.38 2.06
C ASP A 52 -5.24 13.76 0.94
N ARG A 53 -4.29 14.50 0.38
CA ARG A 53 -3.50 14.02 -0.74
C ARG A 53 -2.56 12.90 -0.32
N LEU A 54 -1.90 13.03 0.84
CA LEU A 54 -1.04 11.97 1.38
C LEU A 54 -1.86 10.77 1.83
N PHE A 55 -2.96 11.01 2.52
CA PHE A 55 -3.81 9.96 3.05
C PHE A 55 -4.46 9.14 1.93
N LYS A 56 -5.06 9.78 0.92
CA LYS A 56 -5.67 9.09 -0.23
C LYS A 56 -4.64 8.30 -1.02
N TYR A 57 -3.44 8.87 -1.23
CA TYR A 57 -2.34 8.16 -1.89
C TYR A 57 -1.97 6.87 -1.15
N ALA A 58 -1.79 6.96 0.18
CA ALA A 58 -1.49 5.81 1.01
C ALA A 58 -2.65 4.80 1.01
N MET A 59 -3.91 5.23 1.16
CA MET A 59 -5.07 4.34 1.14
C MET A 59 -5.16 3.59 -0.19
N LYS A 60 -4.98 4.29 -1.32
CA LYS A 60 -4.92 3.68 -2.64
C LYS A 60 -3.79 2.67 -2.77
N ALA A 61 -2.60 2.96 -2.24
CA ALA A 61 -1.49 2.01 -2.24
C ALA A 61 -1.83 0.69 -1.54
N TYR A 62 -2.65 0.72 -0.49
CA TYR A 62 -3.12 -0.48 0.22
C TYR A 62 -4.45 -1.03 -0.33
N GLY A 63 -4.94 -0.51 -1.46
CA GLY A 63 -6.20 -0.94 -2.07
C GLY A 63 -7.44 -0.56 -1.26
N LEU A 64 -7.33 0.42 -0.38
CA LEU A 64 -8.40 0.93 0.49
C LEU A 64 -8.99 2.25 -0.06
N GLU A 65 -8.87 2.52 -1.36
CA GLU A 65 -9.30 3.79 -1.96
C GLU A 65 -10.79 4.07 -1.76
N ASP A 66 -11.64 3.03 -1.83
CA ASP A 66 -13.09 3.16 -1.59
C ASP A 66 -13.43 3.55 -0.14
N MET A 67 -12.48 3.41 0.79
CA MET A 67 -12.65 3.69 2.21
C MET A 67 -11.87 4.93 2.66
N ASP A 68 -11.38 5.75 1.72
CA ASP A 68 -10.60 6.96 2.01
C ASP A 68 -11.41 8.07 2.72
N TYR A 69 -12.74 7.96 2.73
CA TYR A 69 -13.63 8.84 3.49
C TYR A 69 -13.68 8.48 4.98
N ALA A 70 -13.33 7.24 5.36
CA ALA A 70 -13.48 6.72 6.71
C ALA A 70 -12.33 7.16 7.66
N LYS A 71 -12.07 8.46 7.71
CA LYS A 71 -10.94 9.04 8.46
C LYS A 71 -10.94 8.69 9.95
N ALA A 72 -12.09 8.81 10.62
CA ALA A 72 -12.19 8.50 12.05
C ALA A 72 -11.90 7.03 12.35
N PHE A 73 -12.32 6.13 11.45
CA PHE A 73 -12.03 4.70 11.53
C PHE A 73 -10.52 4.45 11.44
N MET A 74 -9.85 5.09 10.47
CA MET A 74 -8.40 4.97 10.30
C MET A 74 -7.61 5.62 11.44
N VAL A 75 -8.07 6.73 12.00
CA VAL A 75 -7.47 7.34 13.19
C VAL A 75 -7.50 6.36 14.37
N LYS A 76 -8.63 5.67 14.59
CA LYS A 76 -8.73 4.65 15.65
C LYS A 76 -7.74 3.50 15.40
N ALA A 77 -7.72 2.96 14.18
CA ALA A 77 -6.82 1.87 13.81
C ALA A 77 -5.34 2.25 14.00
N LEU A 78 -4.93 3.45 13.57
CA LEU A 78 -3.56 3.95 13.71
C LEU A 78 -3.17 4.25 15.16
N LYS A 79 -4.12 4.68 16.00
CA LYS A 79 -3.90 4.95 17.43
C LYS A 79 -3.67 3.66 18.22
N GLU A 80 -4.46 2.63 17.95
CA GLU A 80 -4.32 1.33 18.63
C GLU A 80 -3.13 0.52 18.10
N GLY A 81 -2.71 0.76 16.84
CA GLY A 81 -1.57 0.08 16.24
C GLY A 81 -1.88 -1.39 15.90
N VAL A 82 -0.82 -2.20 15.82
CA VAL A 82 -0.91 -3.64 15.52
C VAL A 82 -0.13 -4.52 16.50
N SER A 83 0.56 -3.93 17.47
CA SER A 83 1.39 -4.66 18.43
C SER A 83 0.56 -5.51 19.39
N ASP A 84 -0.64 -5.06 19.74
CA ASP A 84 -1.60 -5.82 20.52
C ASP A 84 -2.40 -6.76 19.58
N PRO A 85 -2.41 -8.09 19.80
CA PRO A 85 -3.26 -9.02 19.08
C PRO A 85 -4.75 -8.63 19.09
N ASP A 86 -5.19 -7.96 20.15
CA ASP A 86 -6.55 -7.47 20.34
C ASP A 86 -6.77 -6.02 19.86
N SER A 87 -5.78 -5.41 19.19
CA SER A 87 -5.96 -4.08 18.57
C SER A 87 -7.08 -4.07 17.53
N PHE A 88 -7.72 -2.92 17.36
CA PHE A 88 -8.80 -2.71 16.40
C PHE A 88 -8.45 -3.21 15.01
N ALA A 89 -7.26 -2.88 14.50
CA ALA A 89 -6.82 -3.30 13.17
C ALA A 89 -6.66 -4.82 13.04
N ASN A 90 -6.15 -5.50 14.08
CA ASN A 90 -5.97 -6.95 14.09
C ASN A 90 -7.30 -7.72 14.13
N LYS A 91 -8.32 -7.14 14.79
CA LYS A 91 -9.67 -7.71 14.88
C LYS A 91 -10.49 -7.62 13.59
N LEU A 92 -10.09 -6.78 12.64
CA LEU A 92 -10.81 -6.66 11.36
C LEU A 92 -10.63 -7.93 10.52
N THR A 93 -11.70 -8.30 9.82
CA THR A 93 -11.67 -9.39 8.83
C THR A 93 -10.75 -9.05 7.67
N ASP A 94 -10.82 -7.81 7.19
CA ASP A 94 -9.97 -7.31 6.13
C ASP A 94 -8.58 -6.94 6.68
N LYS A 95 -7.57 -7.72 6.32
CA LYS A 95 -6.20 -7.56 6.83
C LYS A 95 -5.43 -6.38 6.21
N ARG A 96 -5.96 -5.77 5.14
CA ARG A 96 -5.37 -4.57 4.52
C ARG A 96 -5.27 -3.41 5.50
N TYR A 97 -6.18 -3.32 6.47
CA TYR A 97 -6.13 -2.32 7.52
C TYR A 97 -4.96 -2.53 8.49
N ALA A 98 -4.73 -3.77 8.93
CA ALA A 98 -3.59 -4.10 9.78
C ALA A 98 -2.26 -3.85 9.05
N GLU A 99 -2.18 -4.16 7.76
CA GLU A 99 -1.00 -3.90 6.94
C GLU A 99 -0.74 -2.40 6.76
N PHE A 100 -1.79 -1.62 6.51
CA PHE A 100 -1.69 -0.16 6.45
C PHE A 100 -1.19 0.40 7.79
N VAL A 101 -1.78 -0.02 8.91
CA VAL A 101 -1.37 0.45 10.24
C VAL A 101 0.04 0.00 10.58
N SER A 102 0.45 -1.20 10.18
CA SER A 102 1.82 -1.70 10.36
C SER A 102 2.84 -0.87 9.57
N ALA A 103 2.48 -0.41 8.37
CA ALA A 103 3.32 0.48 7.59
C ALA A 103 3.42 1.87 8.22
N PHE A 104 2.29 2.45 8.63
CA PHE A 104 2.20 3.75 9.29
C PHE A 104 2.08 3.60 10.81
N ASN A 105 3.00 2.84 11.43
CA ASN A 105 2.89 2.49 12.85
C ASN A 105 3.27 3.64 13.78
N PHE A 106 2.42 4.66 13.85
CA PHE A 106 2.54 5.81 14.75
C PHE A 106 2.44 5.39 16.22
N ALA A 107 1.71 4.32 16.54
CA ALA A 107 1.60 3.81 17.91
C ALA A 107 2.96 3.31 18.46
N ALA A 108 3.76 2.64 17.63
CA ALA A 108 5.08 2.17 18.03
C ALA A 108 6.19 3.21 17.83
N ASN A 109 6.13 3.98 16.73
CA ASN A 109 7.25 4.81 16.27
C ASN A 109 7.03 6.31 16.43
N GLY A 110 5.84 6.75 16.87
CA GLY A 110 5.49 8.16 17.03
C GLY A 110 5.78 8.99 15.78
N ALA A 111 6.51 10.09 15.96
CA ALA A 111 6.85 11.06 14.91
C ALA A 111 7.77 10.51 13.81
N ASP A 112 8.42 9.36 14.06
CA ASP A 112 9.36 8.75 13.12
C ASP A 112 8.69 7.72 12.19
N ALA A 113 7.42 7.39 12.42
CA ALA A 113 6.67 6.41 11.62
C ALA A 113 6.76 6.66 10.10
N THR A 114 6.85 7.92 9.68
CA THR A 114 6.88 8.36 8.28
C THR A 114 8.28 8.45 7.67
N ILE A 115 9.32 8.22 8.46
CA ILE A 115 10.73 8.30 8.04
C ILE A 115 11.25 6.92 7.60
N TYR A 116 10.59 5.83 8.00
CA TYR A 116 11.03 4.47 7.68
C TYR A 116 10.89 4.11 6.20
N ASN A 117 11.76 3.20 5.75
CA ASN A 117 11.76 2.67 4.39
C ASN A 117 10.37 2.13 3.95
N LYS A 118 9.63 1.48 4.88
CA LYS A 118 8.27 0.98 4.61
C LYS A 118 7.31 2.10 4.16
N THR A 119 7.32 3.28 4.78
CA THR A 119 6.41 4.37 4.41
C THR A 119 6.83 5.10 3.13
N GLN A 120 8.07 4.93 2.67
CA GLN A 120 8.58 5.58 1.46
C GLN A 120 8.63 4.63 0.25
N GLN A 121 9.30 3.48 0.35
CA GLN A 121 9.52 2.58 -0.79
C GLN A 121 8.36 1.59 -1.00
N MET A 122 7.80 1.03 0.08
CA MET A 122 6.71 0.06 -0.08
C MET A 122 5.42 0.74 -0.53
N VAL A 123 5.10 1.92 0.01
CA VAL A 123 3.87 2.65 -0.36
C VAL A 123 3.88 3.07 -1.82
N THR A 124 5.01 3.60 -2.33
CA THR A 124 5.11 4.01 -3.74
C THR A 124 5.03 2.84 -4.69
N LYS A 125 5.73 1.72 -4.39
CA LYS A 125 5.64 0.48 -5.16
C LYS A 125 4.22 -0.10 -5.18
N ASN A 126 3.56 -0.11 -4.03
CA ASN A 126 2.19 -0.60 -3.92
C ASN A 126 1.23 0.31 -4.69
N TYR A 127 1.41 1.63 -4.65
CA TYR A 127 0.62 2.58 -5.44
C TYR A 127 0.71 2.32 -6.94
N ALA A 128 1.92 2.14 -7.48
CA ALA A 128 2.11 1.81 -8.90
C ALA A 128 1.44 0.49 -9.29
N THR A 129 1.47 -0.50 -8.39
CA THR A 129 0.77 -1.77 -8.58
C THR A 129 -0.74 -1.59 -8.62
N GLN A 130 -1.30 -0.80 -7.70
CA GLN A 130 -2.75 -0.57 -7.65
C GLN A 130 -3.24 0.29 -8.83
N ALA A 131 -2.45 1.28 -9.26
CA ALA A 131 -2.73 2.06 -10.47
C ALA A 131 -2.78 1.17 -11.72
N LYS A 132 -1.92 0.15 -11.78
CA LYS A 132 -1.93 -0.85 -12.84
C LYS A 132 -3.18 -1.72 -12.80
N ILE A 133 -3.55 -2.24 -11.63
CA ILE A 133 -4.78 -3.05 -11.44
C ILE A 133 -6.02 -2.25 -11.85
N ALA A 134 -6.12 -0.97 -11.45
CA ALA A 134 -7.24 -0.11 -11.81
C ALA A 134 -7.34 0.18 -13.32
N GLY A 135 -6.22 0.12 -14.05
CA GLY A 135 -6.17 0.26 -15.51
C GLY A 135 -6.37 -1.03 -16.30
N LEU A 136 -6.55 -2.16 -15.62
CA LEU A 136 -6.72 -3.49 -16.22
C LEU A 136 -8.16 -3.98 -16.01
N ASP A 137 -8.64 -4.85 -16.91
CA ASP A 137 -9.87 -5.60 -16.69
C ASP A 137 -9.76 -6.44 -15.40
N PRO A 138 -10.63 -6.23 -14.39
CA PRO A 138 -10.62 -6.96 -13.12
C PRO A 138 -10.69 -8.48 -13.29
N ASP A 139 -11.27 -8.97 -14.40
CA ASP A 139 -11.43 -10.39 -14.66
C ASP A 139 -10.25 -11.05 -15.37
N SER A 140 -9.27 -10.27 -15.79
CA SER A 140 -8.04 -10.74 -16.40
C SER A 140 -7.30 -11.72 -15.48
N ALA A 141 -6.89 -12.87 -16.05
CA ALA A 141 -6.06 -13.87 -15.37
C ALA A 141 -4.75 -13.26 -14.81
N TYR A 142 -4.29 -12.16 -15.39
CA TYR A 142 -3.12 -11.41 -14.96
C TYR A 142 -3.37 -10.62 -13.67
N VAL A 143 -4.51 -9.93 -13.56
CA VAL A 143 -4.93 -9.22 -12.34
C VAL A 143 -5.15 -10.23 -11.22
N LYS A 144 -5.85 -11.33 -11.50
CA LYS A 144 -6.05 -12.43 -10.53
C LYS A 144 -4.72 -13.02 -10.06
N GLY A 145 -3.73 -13.19 -10.94
CA GLY A 145 -2.39 -13.67 -10.59
C GLY A 145 -1.58 -12.71 -9.71
N GLU A 146 -1.58 -11.41 -10.02
CA GLU A 146 -0.90 -10.41 -9.20
C GLU A 146 -1.60 -10.17 -7.86
N THR A 147 -2.94 -10.07 -7.83
CA THR A 147 -3.70 -9.96 -6.59
C THR A 147 -3.47 -11.17 -5.70
N THR A 148 -3.40 -12.39 -6.27
CA THR A 148 -3.10 -13.61 -5.51
C THR A 148 -1.65 -13.61 -5.00
N TYR A 149 -0.67 -13.15 -5.78
CA TYR A 149 0.72 -13.04 -5.33
C TYR A 149 0.88 -11.99 -4.22
N TYR A 150 0.21 -10.85 -4.34
CA TYR A 150 0.15 -9.83 -3.31
C TYR A 150 -0.52 -10.41 -2.06
N LEU A 151 -1.74 -10.94 -2.14
CA LEU A 151 -2.44 -11.60 -1.02
C LEU A 151 -1.65 -12.76 -0.37
N ALA A 152 -0.89 -13.52 -1.16
CA ALA A 152 -0.11 -14.67 -0.68
C ALA A 152 1.23 -14.30 -0.03
N ASN A 153 1.77 -13.11 -0.30
CA ASN A 153 3.04 -12.65 0.30
C ASN A 153 2.84 -11.54 1.34
N ILE A 154 1.72 -10.82 1.28
CA ILE A 154 1.34 -9.79 2.24
C ILE A 154 0.89 -10.42 3.58
N THR A 155 0.21 -11.57 3.54
CA THR A 155 -0.12 -12.39 4.72
C THR A 155 1.09 -13.06 5.38
N LYS A 156 2.24 -13.11 4.69
CA LYS A 156 3.51 -13.67 5.22
C LYS A 156 4.36 -12.63 5.93
N VAL A 157 3.99 -11.35 5.87
CA VAL A 157 4.62 -10.31 6.68
C VAL A 157 4.15 -10.54 8.12
N LYS A 158 4.90 -11.38 8.86
CA LYS A 158 4.71 -11.51 10.30
C LYS A 158 4.96 -10.14 10.95
N SER A 159 4.00 -9.72 11.76
CA SER A 159 4.17 -8.71 12.82
C SER A 159 5.41 -9.01 13.65
#